data_AF-A0A061DDC0-F1
#
_entry.id   AF-A0A061DDC0-F1
#
_cell.length_a   1.000
_cell.length_b   1.000
_cell.length_c   1.000
_cell.angle_alpha   90.00
_cell.angle_beta   90.00
_cell.angle_gamma   90.00
#
_symmetry.space_group_name_H-M   'P 1'
#
loop_
_entity.id
_entity.type
_entity.pdbx_description
1 polymer ?
#
loop_
_entity_poly.entity_id
_entity_poly.type
_entity_poly.pdbx_seq_one_letter_code
_entity_poly.pdbx_strand_id
1 'polypeptide(L)'
;MDTTTISFSRQYLAVRTHISASLPVKAILLCGGVGERMKNDLDRLLRPSNPEASLRADCPSSKQFVFLHGVPVFIYSLAELLRSPVISEVTIATKPEWNLKVLELVDSCTGPLLNIIETRTESCKESPEKNSPQEVAVNAPTAVSGYVVDEDSPHASQSQHDKGCNMSNTDGTTGPVEVDSERAPKFTGVPTLEVDAARKSEYESHLRRYPYFVYDLVDRRCVLSSDEKWLDVLEKAMRGPDPKRYKVVSLCVSGGNRPWSVYNALRRKNALDARMPGCCRAEYIALVHDSVRPLLRHVDLESLVSTARQLGAAVPAVPVTDTIKVVEAHSGRTVVCSTPDRSTLFAVQTPQAFLSSLLKRAYATVLASDEAEPPPHLTDDASFVEQLEGKRVALVPGHRVNVKLTTWEDIGACSRYLREAYFRD
;
A
#
# COMPACT_ATOMS: atom_id res chain seq x y z
N MET A 1 3.92 -24.29 -30.63
CA MET A 1 4.79 -23.29 -29.98
C MET A 1 3.94 -22.09 -29.62
N ASP A 2 3.82 -21.92 -28.31
CA ASP A 2 3.37 -20.79 -27.49
C ASP A 2 2.62 -19.60 -28.09
N THR A 3 1.37 -19.46 -27.62
CA THR A 3 0.78 -18.18 -27.20
C THR A 3 -0.05 -18.41 -25.94
N THR A 4 0.61 -18.55 -24.79
CA THR A 4 -0.04 -18.59 -23.47
C THR A 4 -0.10 -17.18 -22.89
N THR A 5 -0.81 -16.29 -23.58
CA THR A 5 -1.32 -15.06 -22.97
C THR A 5 -2.51 -15.49 -22.13
N ILE A 6 -2.30 -15.67 -20.83
CA ILE A 6 -3.40 -15.95 -19.88
C ILE A 6 -4.33 -14.73 -19.90
N SER A 7 -5.37 -14.84 -20.72
CA SER A 7 -6.49 -13.92 -20.81
C SER A 7 -7.27 -13.99 -19.50
N PHE A 8 -6.97 -13.07 -18.57
CA PHE A 8 -7.64 -12.90 -17.27
C PHE A 8 -9.16 -12.62 -17.35
N SER A 9 -9.78 -12.62 -18.53
CA SER A 9 -11.10 -12.03 -18.77
C SER A 9 -12.28 -13.01 -18.96
N ARG A 10 -12.13 -14.34 -18.85
CA ARG A 10 -13.27 -15.26 -19.12
C ARG A 10 -13.65 -16.31 -18.07
N GLN A 11 -12.83 -16.63 -17.07
CA GLN A 11 -13.16 -17.70 -16.10
C GLN A 11 -13.80 -17.25 -14.78
N TYR A 12 -13.99 -15.94 -14.55
CA TYR A 12 -14.61 -15.43 -13.31
C TYR A 12 -16.12 -15.17 -13.39
N LEU A 13 -16.76 -15.48 -14.52
CA LEU A 13 -18.16 -15.14 -14.80
C LEU A 13 -19.13 -16.30 -14.52
N ALA A 14 -19.15 -16.84 -13.29
CA ALA A 14 -20.22 -17.76 -12.88
C ALA A 14 -20.40 -17.90 -11.35
N VAL A 15 -20.46 -16.81 -10.59
CA VAL A 15 -21.14 -16.80 -9.28
C VAL A 15 -21.94 -15.51 -9.16
N ARG A 16 -23.18 -15.51 -9.66
CA ARG A 16 -24.15 -14.44 -9.37
C ARG A 16 -24.74 -14.68 -7.99
N THR A 17 -24.05 -14.22 -6.95
CA THR A 17 -24.72 -13.84 -5.70
C THR A 17 -25.05 -12.36 -5.80
N HIS A 18 -26.33 -12.00 -5.63
CA HIS A 18 -26.81 -10.62 -5.62
C HIS A 18 -26.23 -9.85 -4.43
N ILE A 19 -24.97 -9.41 -4.54
CA ILE A 19 -24.39 -8.44 -3.63
C ILE A 19 -24.54 -7.08 -4.30
N SER A 20 -25.33 -6.21 -3.68
CA SER A 20 -25.69 -4.90 -4.21
C SER A 20 -24.45 -4.07 -4.56
N ALA A 21 -24.49 -3.40 -5.72
CA ALA A 21 -23.49 -2.40 -6.13
C ALA A 21 -23.36 -1.21 -5.13
N SER A 22 -24.22 -1.15 -4.12
CA SER A 22 -24.34 -0.05 -3.16
C SER A 22 -23.65 -0.25 -1.81
N LEU A 23 -22.92 -1.36 -1.58
CA LEU A 23 -22.29 -1.56 -0.26
C LEU A 23 -21.26 -0.45 0.04
N PRO A 24 -21.37 0.27 1.17
CA PRO A 24 -20.38 1.26 1.55
C PRO A 24 -19.02 0.58 1.77
N VAL A 25 -17.93 1.30 1.52
CA VAL A 25 -16.57 0.80 1.75
C VAL A 25 -16.01 1.48 2.99
N LYS A 26 -15.51 0.68 3.93
CA LYS A 26 -14.84 1.16 5.14
C LYS A 26 -13.39 0.66 5.11
N ALA A 27 -12.44 1.59 5.03
CA ALA A 27 -11.04 1.26 5.02
C ALA A 27 -10.50 1.07 6.45
N ILE A 28 -9.60 0.13 6.65
CA ILE A 28 -8.86 -0.11 7.89
C ILE A 28 -7.39 0.13 7.58
N LEU A 29 -6.81 1.18 8.14
CA LEU A 29 -5.41 1.54 8.02
C LEU A 29 -4.63 1.03 9.23
N LEU A 30 -3.71 0.09 9.03
CA LEU A 30 -2.95 -0.53 10.11
C LEU A 30 -1.74 0.33 10.50
N CYS A 31 -1.83 1.05 11.61
CA CYS A 31 -0.87 2.07 12.07
C CYS A 31 -0.39 1.87 13.53
N GLY A 32 -0.48 0.63 14.06
CA GLY A 32 -0.10 0.29 15.44
C GLY A 32 1.10 -0.66 15.58
N GLY A 33 1.58 -1.23 14.47
CA GLY A 33 2.70 -2.17 14.49
C GLY A 33 4.01 -1.48 14.83
N VAL A 34 4.86 -2.10 15.67
CA VAL A 34 6.21 -1.58 15.97
C VAL A 34 7.27 -2.06 14.98
N GLY A 35 7.08 -3.24 14.36
CA GLY A 35 7.91 -3.78 13.29
C GLY A 35 9.35 -4.11 13.70
N GLU A 36 9.59 -5.33 14.18
CA GLU A 36 10.91 -5.77 14.71
C GLU A 36 12.05 -5.68 13.67
N ARG A 37 11.77 -6.03 12.42
CA ARG A 37 12.78 -6.08 11.33
C ARG A 37 13.48 -4.74 11.08
N MET A 38 12.81 -3.64 11.35
CA MET A 38 13.32 -2.29 11.08
C MET A 38 13.76 -1.55 12.35
N LYS A 39 13.60 -2.17 13.53
CA LYS A 39 13.90 -1.53 14.82
C LYS A 39 15.37 -1.12 14.92
N ASN A 40 16.28 -1.99 14.49
CA ASN A 40 17.72 -1.72 14.49
C ASN A 40 18.14 -0.70 13.41
N ASP A 41 17.35 -0.58 12.33
CA ASP A 41 17.60 0.40 11.27
C ASP A 41 16.99 1.77 11.57
N LEU A 42 15.93 1.84 12.40
CA LEU A 42 15.37 3.10 12.89
C LEU A 42 16.41 3.90 13.71
N ASP A 43 17.27 3.23 14.47
CA ASP A 43 18.37 3.91 15.18
C ASP A 43 19.42 4.49 14.21
N ARG A 44 19.58 3.88 13.02
CA ARG A 44 20.45 4.42 11.96
C ARG A 44 19.84 5.66 11.30
N LEU A 45 18.50 5.71 11.19
CA LEU A 45 17.74 6.85 10.68
C LEU A 45 17.84 8.11 11.55
N LEU A 46 18.08 7.94 12.85
CA LEU A 46 18.31 9.05 13.77
C LEU A 46 19.68 9.72 13.57
N ARG A 47 20.55 9.17 12.70
CA ARG A 47 21.84 9.81 12.38
C ARG A 47 21.62 10.93 11.34
N PRO A 48 22.21 12.13 11.53
CA PRO A 48 21.93 13.33 10.71
C PRO A 48 22.26 13.27 9.20
N SER A 49 22.67 12.12 8.68
CA SER A 49 23.32 11.97 7.37
C SER A 49 22.39 11.55 6.23
N ASN A 50 21.09 11.34 6.44
CA ASN A 50 20.15 11.07 5.34
C ASN A 50 19.22 12.27 5.09
N PRO A 51 19.34 12.98 3.95
CA PRO A 51 18.46 14.09 3.61
C PRO A 51 17.04 13.65 3.17
N GLU A 52 16.85 12.37 2.82
CA GLU A 52 15.60 11.89 2.22
C GLU A 52 14.60 11.31 3.23
N ALA A 53 15.09 10.89 4.41
CA ALA A 53 14.28 10.25 5.43
C ALA A 53 14.68 10.73 6.83
N SER A 54 13.69 11.00 7.68
CA SER A 54 13.94 11.39 9.07
C SER A 54 12.89 10.81 10.02
N LEU A 55 13.23 10.72 11.30
CA LEU A 55 12.28 10.40 12.36
C LEU A 55 12.36 11.51 13.41
N ARG A 56 11.22 12.16 13.70
CA ARG A 56 11.18 13.22 14.70
C ARG A 56 11.17 12.61 16.11
N ALA A 57 11.88 13.25 17.04
CA ALA A 57 11.98 12.80 18.42
C ALA A 57 10.63 12.77 19.17
N ASP A 58 9.67 13.60 18.75
CA ASP A 58 8.32 13.65 19.31
C ASP A 58 7.35 12.63 18.70
N CYS A 59 7.80 11.81 17.73
CA CYS A 59 7.00 10.77 17.10
C CYS A 59 7.33 9.38 17.66
N PRO A 60 6.38 8.42 17.62
CA PRO A 60 6.69 7.06 18.00
C PRO A 60 7.80 6.47 17.14
N SER A 61 8.69 5.68 17.75
CA SER A 61 9.75 4.96 17.05
C SER A 61 9.18 3.77 16.29
N SER A 62 8.56 4.06 15.15
CA SER A 62 8.07 3.05 14.23
C SER A 62 8.02 3.57 12.79
N LYS A 63 8.20 2.66 11.84
CA LYS A 63 8.40 2.97 10.41
C LYS A 63 7.29 3.76 9.75
N GLN A 64 6.04 3.61 10.20
CA GLN A 64 4.92 4.41 9.68
C GLN A 64 5.05 5.91 10.00
N PHE A 65 5.83 6.28 11.02
CA PHE A 65 6.12 7.66 11.41
C PHE A 65 7.44 8.20 10.84
N VAL A 66 8.15 7.43 10.00
CA VAL A 66 9.29 7.94 9.25
C VAL A 66 8.78 8.98 8.25
N PHE A 67 9.44 10.12 8.21
CA PHE A 67 9.15 11.22 7.32
C PHE A 67 9.92 11.03 6.02
N LEU A 68 9.20 11.05 4.90
CA LEU A 68 9.75 11.13 3.55
C LEU A 68 9.26 12.43 2.93
N HIS A 69 10.19 13.25 2.43
CA HIS A 69 9.88 14.58 1.87
C HIS A 69 9.08 15.46 2.84
N GLY A 70 9.30 15.35 4.15
CA GLY A 70 8.59 16.13 5.17
C GLY A 70 7.20 15.60 5.57
N VAL A 71 6.79 14.43 5.06
CA VAL A 71 5.48 13.83 5.38
C VAL A 71 5.68 12.42 5.98
N PRO A 72 4.99 12.07 7.09
CA PRO A 72 5.02 10.71 7.62
C PRO A 72 4.52 9.69 6.60
N VAL A 73 5.17 8.52 6.50
CA VAL A 73 4.80 7.45 5.56
C VAL A 73 3.31 7.10 5.62
N PHE A 74 2.70 7.01 6.80
CA PHE A 74 1.28 6.67 6.91
C PHE A 74 0.33 7.72 6.32
N ILE A 75 0.74 9.00 6.29
CA ILE A 75 -0.07 10.09 5.77
C ILE A 75 -0.24 9.98 4.26
N TYR A 76 0.78 9.51 3.53
CA TYR A 76 0.63 9.19 2.10
C TYR A 76 -0.47 8.15 1.88
N SER A 77 -0.40 7.03 2.61
CA SER A 77 -1.42 5.97 2.54
C SER A 77 -2.81 6.50 2.92
N LEU A 78 -2.91 7.32 3.98
CA LEU A 78 -4.17 7.92 4.42
C LEU A 78 -4.75 8.88 3.39
N ALA A 79 -3.94 9.77 2.81
CA ALA A 79 -4.38 10.74 1.81
C ALA A 79 -5.05 10.04 0.62
N GLU A 80 -4.48 8.92 0.15
CA GLU A 80 -5.06 8.14 -0.94
C GLU A 80 -6.40 7.50 -0.57
N LEU A 81 -6.54 7.04 0.68
CA LEU A 81 -7.80 6.51 1.18
C LEU A 81 -8.87 7.61 1.34
N LEU A 82 -8.47 8.80 1.81
CA LEU A 82 -9.36 9.93 2.02
C LEU A 82 -9.88 10.52 0.70
N ARG A 83 -9.01 10.73 -0.30
CA ARG A 83 -9.43 11.26 -1.61
C ARG A 83 -10.23 10.27 -2.45
N SER A 84 -10.20 8.98 -2.10
CA SER A 84 -10.90 7.96 -2.86
C SER A 84 -12.42 8.13 -2.76
N PRO A 85 -13.14 8.26 -3.90
CA PRO A 85 -14.59 8.44 -3.89
C PRO A 85 -15.33 7.17 -3.46
N VAL A 86 -14.72 5.99 -3.60
CA VAL A 86 -15.34 4.72 -3.22
C VAL A 86 -15.29 4.45 -1.71
N ILE A 87 -14.36 5.08 -0.98
CA ILE A 87 -14.20 4.90 0.47
C ILE A 87 -15.10 5.87 1.22
N SER A 88 -15.95 5.37 2.09
CA SER A 88 -16.88 6.20 2.89
C SER A 88 -16.33 6.59 4.26
N GLU A 89 -15.47 5.74 4.84
CA GLU A 89 -14.93 5.89 6.19
C GLU A 89 -13.52 5.27 6.23
N VAL A 90 -12.64 5.84 7.04
CA VAL A 90 -11.32 5.26 7.35
C VAL A 90 -11.23 4.99 8.85
N THR A 91 -10.85 3.79 9.24
CA THR A 91 -10.49 3.43 10.61
C THR A 91 -8.98 3.26 10.70
N ILE A 92 -8.32 4.03 11.55
CA ILE A 92 -6.89 3.89 11.84
C ILE A 92 -6.76 3.00 13.08
N ALA A 93 -6.21 1.79 12.91
CA ALA A 93 -5.87 0.90 14.00
C ALA A 93 -4.49 1.30 14.55
N THR A 94 -4.45 1.92 15.72
CA THR A 94 -3.21 2.44 16.33
C THR A 94 -3.20 2.20 17.83
N LYS A 95 -2.05 2.42 18.47
CA LYS A 95 -1.94 2.25 19.92
C LYS A 95 -2.59 3.44 20.63
N PRO A 96 -3.31 3.23 21.75
CA PRO A 96 -3.98 4.32 22.47
C PRO A 96 -3.07 5.51 22.79
N GLU A 97 -1.83 5.24 23.20
CA GLU A 97 -0.82 6.24 23.50
C GLU A 97 -0.34 7.03 22.27
N TRP A 98 -0.64 6.57 21.06
CA TRP A 98 -0.31 7.26 19.80
C TRP A 98 -1.48 8.07 19.24
N ASN A 99 -2.71 7.90 19.75
CA ASN A 99 -3.92 8.52 19.21
C ASN A 99 -3.78 10.05 19.03
N LEU A 100 -3.26 10.74 20.06
CA LEU A 100 -3.06 12.19 20.02
C LEU A 100 -2.09 12.60 18.92
N LYS A 101 -0.94 11.92 18.83
CA LYS A 101 0.10 12.22 17.81
C LYS A 101 -0.38 11.86 16.40
N VAL A 102 -1.15 10.78 16.25
CA VAL A 102 -1.79 10.42 14.99
C VAL A 102 -2.73 11.54 14.55
N LEU A 103 -3.63 12.01 15.41
CA LEU A 103 -4.51 13.13 15.07
C LEU A 103 -3.73 14.40 14.70
N GLU A 104 -2.71 14.76 15.49
CA GLU A 104 -1.85 15.92 15.21
C GLU A 104 -1.19 15.84 13.82
N LEU A 105 -0.63 14.68 13.46
CA LEU A 105 0.01 14.48 12.16
C LEU A 105 -1.03 14.44 11.02
N VAL A 106 -2.21 13.88 11.25
CA VAL A 106 -3.29 13.91 10.25
C VAL A 106 -3.72 15.34 9.98
N ASP A 107 -3.93 16.17 11.02
CA ASP A 107 -4.36 17.56 10.84
C ASP A 107 -3.26 18.41 10.18
N SER A 108 -2.01 18.23 10.60
CA SER A 108 -0.90 19.10 10.17
C SER A 108 -0.22 18.72 8.85
N CYS A 109 -0.28 17.43 8.44
CA CYS A 109 0.43 16.94 7.25
C CYS A 109 -0.49 16.61 6.07
N THR A 110 -1.74 16.18 6.31
CA THR A 110 -2.61 15.68 5.23
C THR A 110 -3.00 16.81 4.27
N GLY A 111 -3.34 17.99 4.78
CA GLY A 111 -3.76 19.12 3.95
C GLY A 111 -2.67 19.63 3.01
N PRO A 112 -1.45 19.92 3.52
CA PRO A 112 -0.30 20.25 2.69
C PRO A 112 0.00 19.19 1.62
N LEU A 113 -0.08 17.90 1.94
CA LEU A 113 0.12 16.84 0.95
C LEU A 113 -0.97 16.84 -0.14
N LEU A 114 -2.24 16.98 0.25
CA LEU A 114 -3.36 17.03 -0.72
C LEU A 114 -3.23 18.23 -1.67
N ASN A 115 -2.76 19.39 -1.18
CA ASN A 115 -2.51 20.56 -2.03
C ASN A 115 -1.54 20.22 -3.17
N ILE A 116 -0.45 19.54 -2.84
CA ILE A 116 0.59 19.14 -3.80
C ILE A 116 0.06 18.10 -4.79
N ILE A 117 -0.77 17.15 -4.33
CA ILE A 117 -1.38 16.14 -5.20
C ILE A 117 -2.32 16.79 -6.24
N GLU A 118 -3.10 17.79 -5.82
CA GLU A 118 -4.10 18.43 -6.69
C GLU A 118 -3.48 19.39 -7.70
N THR A 119 -2.55 20.26 -7.30
CA THR A 119 -1.88 21.19 -8.23
C THR A 119 -1.23 20.46 -9.41
N ARG A 120 -0.69 19.26 -9.16
CA ARG A 120 -0.11 18.42 -10.21
C ARG A 120 -1.15 17.74 -11.11
N THR A 121 -2.31 17.41 -10.55
CA THR A 121 -3.41 16.84 -11.34
C THR A 121 -3.95 17.89 -12.31
N GLU A 122 -3.93 19.16 -11.93
CA GLU A 122 -4.30 20.29 -12.78
C GLU A 122 -3.23 20.59 -13.84
N SER A 123 -1.94 20.66 -13.48
CA SER A 123 -0.86 20.91 -14.45
C SER A 123 -0.74 19.83 -15.53
N CYS A 124 -1.00 18.56 -15.18
CA CYS A 124 -1.08 17.46 -16.15
C CYS A 124 -2.30 17.55 -17.08
N LYS A 125 -3.38 18.23 -16.68
CA LYS A 125 -4.58 18.42 -17.51
C LYS A 125 -4.46 19.65 -18.42
N GLU A 126 -3.69 20.65 -18.03
CA GLU A 126 -3.44 21.87 -18.82
C GLU A 126 -2.40 21.70 -19.94
N SER A 127 -1.90 20.48 -20.16
CA SER A 127 -0.98 20.14 -21.24
C SER A 127 -1.66 19.32 -22.37
N PRO A 128 -2.48 19.91 -23.26
CA PRO A 128 -2.91 19.25 -24.47
C PRO A 128 -1.83 19.33 -25.56
N GLU A 129 -1.38 18.15 -26.02
CA GLU A 129 -0.76 17.83 -27.31
C GLU A 129 0.52 18.56 -27.77
N LYS A 130 1.65 17.83 -27.74
CA LYS A 130 2.46 17.55 -28.92
C LYS A 130 3.05 16.14 -28.81
N ASN A 131 2.28 15.13 -29.18
CA ASN A 131 2.81 13.85 -29.65
C ASN A 131 1.69 13.14 -30.43
N SER A 132 1.65 13.43 -31.72
CA SER A 132 0.99 12.59 -32.72
C SER A 132 1.52 11.15 -32.59
N PRO A 133 0.68 10.11 -32.67
CA PRO A 133 1.16 8.75 -32.75
C PRO A 133 1.86 8.56 -34.10
N GLN A 134 3.18 8.35 -34.10
CA GLN A 134 3.83 7.73 -35.25
C GLN A 134 3.40 6.26 -35.26
N GLU A 135 2.62 5.87 -36.27
CA GLU A 135 2.40 4.49 -36.64
C GLU A 135 3.75 3.81 -36.90
N VAL A 136 4.18 2.94 -35.99
CA VAL A 136 5.24 1.98 -36.29
C VAL A 136 4.55 0.81 -37.01
N ALA A 137 4.60 0.84 -38.35
CA ALA A 137 4.18 -0.27 -39.18
C ALA A 137 5.03 -1.51 -38.84
N VAL A 138 4.39 -2.52 -38.26
CA VAL A 138 4.99 -3.84 -38.07
C VAL A 138 4.88 -4.58 -39.39
N ASN A 139 5.97 -4.62 -40.15
CA ASN A 139 6.07 -5.47 -41.34
C ASN A 139 6.08 -6.94 -40.91
N ALA A 140 5.00 -7.65 -41.26
CA ALA A 140 4.95 -9.11 -41.20
C ALA A 140 5.91 -9.72 -42.24
N PRO A 141 6.69 -10.78 -41.92
CA PRO A 141 7.45 -11.49 -42.92
C PRO A 141 6.52 -12.40 -43.73
N THR A 142 6.45 -12.14 -45.02
CA THR A 142 5.79 -12.95 -46.03
C THR A 142 6.45 -14.32 -46.15
N ALA A 143 5.64 -15.38 -46.17
CA ALA A 143 6.06 -16.73 -46.47
C ALA A 143 6.59 -16.84 -47.91
N VAL A 144 7.74 -17.50 -48.09
CA VAL A 144 8.13 -18.11 -49.36
C VAL A 144 8.66 -19.52 -49.07
N SER A 145 8.04 -20.47 -49.76
CA SER A 145 8.31 -21.90 -49.82
C SER A 145 9.48 -22.20 -50.77
N GLY A 146 10.24 -23.27 -50.51
CA GLY A 146 10.93 -24.00 -51.58
C GLY A 146 12.16 -24.82 -51.16
N TYR A 147 11.97 -26.15 -51.17
CA TYR A 147 12.95 -27.24 -51.42
C TYR A 147 14.07 -27.49 -50.38
N VAL A 148 14.61 -28.69 -50.10
CA VAL A 148 14.27 -30.14 -50.12
C VAL A 148 15.62 -30.83 -49.78
N VAL A 149 15.63 -31.62 -48.70
CA VAL A 149 16.38 -32.89 -48.45
C VAL A 149 17.93 -32.89 -48.42
N ASP A 150 18.53 -33.29 -47.29
CA ASP A 150 19.27 -34.56 -47.16
C ASP A 150 19.63 -34.89 -45.69
N GLU A 151 19.48 -36.16 -45.33
CA GLU A 151 19.88 -36.79 -44.07
C GLU A 151 21.37 -37.16 -44.09
N ASP A 152 22.09 -37.04 -42.96
CA ASP A 152 22.90 -38.12 -42.36
C ASP A 152 23.72 -37.62 -41.14
N SER A 153 23.77 -38.46 -40.10
CA SER A 153 24.56 -38.31 -38.84
C SER A 153 25.98 -38.93 -38.98
N PRO A 154 26.78 -39.14 -37.91
CA PRO A 154 27.32 -38.26 -36.86
C PRO A 154 28.88 -38.32 -36.80
N HIS A 155 29.57 -37.53 -35.94
CA HIS A 155 30.72 -37.97 -35.10
C HIS A 155 31.48 -36.83 -34.38
N ALA A 156 31.63 -37.04 -33.07
CA ALA A 156 32.81 -36.90 -32.19
C ALA A 156 33.81 -35.72 -32.26
N SER A 157 34.01 -35.13 -31.06
CA SER A 157 35.29 -34.78 -30.40
C SER A 157 36.20 -33.70 -30.99
N GLN A 158 36.52 -32.67 -30.20
CA GLN A 158 37.82 -32.50 -29.52
C GLN A 158 37.95 -31.11 -28.88
N SER A 159 38.52 -31.14 -27.67
CA SER A 159 39.12 -30.05 -26.93
C SER A 159 40.38 -29.52 -27.64
N GLN A 160 40.58 -28.20 -27.67
CA GLN A 160 41.92 -27.61 -27.63
C GLN A 160 41.92 -26.26 -26.91
N HIS A 161 42.76 -26.19 -25.88
CA HIS A 161 43.46 -24.98 -25.44
C HIS A 161 44.14 -24.32 -26.64
N ASP A 162 44.28 -22.99 -26.64
CA ASP A 162 45.53 -22.33 -26.21
C ASP A 162 45.62 -20.86 -26.71
N LYS A 163 46.44 -20.09 -25.98
CA LYS A 163 47.11 -18.83 -26.36
C LYS A 163 46.39 -17.50 -26.16
N GLY A 164 46.82 -16.84 -25.08
CA GLY A 164 46.72 -15.40 -24.91
C GLY A 164 47.60 -14.63 -25.90
N CYS A 165 47.27 -13.36 -26.05
CA CYS A 165 48.16 -12.35 -26.59
C CYS A 165 48.02 -11.09 -25.73
N ASN A 166 49.14 -10.69 -25.17
CA ASN A 166 49.35 -9.48 -24.39
C ASN A 166 50.15 -8.55 -25.31
N MET A 167 49.74 -7.31 -25.55
CA MET A 167 50.65 -6.23 -25.96
C MET A 167 50.04 -4.83 -25.78
N SER A 168 50.90 -4.00 -25.15
CA SER A 168 51.12 -2.56 -25.28
C SER A 168 50.08 -1.57 -24.73
N ASN A 169 50.51 -0.98 -23.61
CA ASN A 169 50.19 0.36 -23.13
C ASN A 169 50.37 1.42 -24.24
N THR A 170 49.40 2.33 -24.33
CA THR A 170 49.61 3.70 -24.80
C THR A 170 48.96 4.64 -23.81
N ASP A 171 49.79 5.46 -23.17
CA ASP A 171 49.41 6.57 -22.31
C ASP A 171 48.51 7.55 -23.07
N GLY A 172 47.30 7.74 -22.55
CA GLY A 172 46.36 8.77 -22.95
C GLY A 172 45.76 9.38 -21.70
N THR A 173 46.31 10.52 -21.27
CA THR A 173 45.82 11.36 -20.18
C THR A 173 44.37 11.81 -20.46
N THR A 174 43.40 11.09 -19.90
CA THR A 174 42.03 11.59 -19.74
C THR A 174 41.90 12.19 -18.35
N GLY A 175 41.84 13.53 -18.28
CA GLY A 175 41.52 14.25 -17.06
C GLY A 175 40.17 13.83 -16.48
N PRO A 176 39.91 14.13 -15.20
CA PRO A 176 38.65 13.78 -14.57
C PRO A 176 37.52 14.46 -15.33
N VAL A 177 36.56 13.66 -15.79
CA VAL A 177 35.25 14.17 -16.20
C VAL A 177 34.61 14.73 -14.94
N GLU A 178 34.66 16.05 -14.78
CA GLU A 178 33.78 16.77 -13.87
C GLU A 178 32.35 16.44 -14.29
N VAL A 179 31.72 15.53 -13.55
CA VAL A 179 30.28 15.39 -13.56
C VAL A 179 29.76 16.68 -12.98
N ASP A 180 29.27 17.54 -13.86
CA ASP A 180 28.69 18.83 -13.51
C ASP A 180 27.52 18.57 -12.56
N SER A 181 27.80 18.73 -11.28
CA SER A 181 26.83 18.62 -10.19
C SER A 181 26.04 19.92 -10.14
N GLU A 182 25.39 20.27 -11.25
CA GLU A 182 24.43 21.35 -11.30
C GLU A 182 23.22 20.97 -10.44
N ARG A 183 23.30 21.41 -9.18
CA ARG A 183 22.21 21.74 -8.25
C ARG A 183 20.90 21.00 -8.53
N ALA A 184 20.82 19.76 -8.05
CA ALA A 184 19.51 19.23 -7.66
C ALA A 184 18.84 20.28 -6.75
N PRO A 185 17.60 20.73 -7.05
CA PRO A 185 16.94 21.73 -6.23
C PRO A 185 16.95 21.28 -4.78
N LYS A 186 17.39 22.16 -3.87
CA LYS A 186 17.30 21.94 -2.42
C LYS A 186 15.82 21.91 -2.07
N PHE A 187 15.24 20.73 -2.13
CA PHE A 187 13.84 20.52 -1.78
C PHE A 187 13.67 20.79 -0.29
N THR A 188 12.98 21.88 0.03
CA THR A 188 12.42 22.08 1.36
C THR A 188 11.23 21.14 1.46
N GLY A 189 11.23 20.23 2.44
CA GLY A 189 10.15 19.27 2.68
C GLY A 189 8.75 19.88 2.66
N VAL A 190 7.70 19.06 2.55
CA VAL A 190 6.32 19.54 2.70
C VAL A 190 6.20 20.32 4.01
N PRO A 191 5.81 21.61 3.96
CA PRO A 191 5.65 22.39 5.18
C PRO A 191 4.52 21.78 5.99
N THR A 192 4.86 21.27 7.18
CA THR A 192 3.86 20.84 8.16
C THR A 192 3.24 22.09 8.77
N LEU A 193 1.91 22.12 8.93
CA LEU A 193 1.28 23.22 9.65
C LEU A 193 1.78 23.22 11.10
N GLU A 194 2.30 24.35 11.57
CA GLU A 194 2.64 24.48 12.99
C GLU A 194 1.36 24.43 13.81
N VAL A 195 1.27 23.42 14.68
CA VAL A 195 0.13 23.25 15.59
C VAL A 195 0.45 23.93 16.91
N ASP A 196 -0.27 25.01 17.20
CA ASP A 196 -0.14 25.74 18.45
C ASP A 196 -0.68 24.95 19.66
N ALA A 197 -0.42 25.47 20.86
CA ALA A 197 -0.83 24.84 22.11
C ALA A 197 -2.37 24.79 22.28
N ALA A 198 -3.10 25.78 21.74
CA ALA A 198 -4.55 25.82 21.85
C ALA A 198 -5.18 24.69 21.02
N ARG A 199 -4.69 24.49 19.80
CA ARG A 199 -5.13 23.42 18.90
C ARG A 199 -4.78 22.04 19.44
N LYS A 200 -3.61 21.87 20.08
CA LYS A 200 -3.27 20.63 20.80
C LYS A 200 -4.22 20.34 21.97
N SER A 201 -4.59 21.37 22.74
CA SER A 201 -5.56 21.22 23.83
C SER A 201 -6.95 20.82 23.31
N GLU A 202 -7.34 21.33 22.13
CA GLU A 202 -8.56 20.93 21.45
C GLU A 202 -8.54 19.43 21.07
N TYR A 203 -7.41 18.93 20.56
CA TYR A 203 -7.25 17.50 20.24
C TYR A 203 -7.47 16.62 21.47
N GLU A 204 -6.85 16.97 22.59
CA GLU A 204 -6.99 16.24 23.85
C GLU A 204 -8.42 16.27 24.36
N SER A 205 -9.06 17.45 24.35
CA SER A 205 -10.45 17.62 24.78
C SER A 205 -11.41 16.78 23.94
N HIS A 206 -11.19 16.76 22.62
CA HIS A 206 -11.98 15.96 21.69
C HIS A 206 -11.79 14.46 21.90
N LEU A 207 -10.54 13.97 21.93
CA LEU A 207 -10.22 12.54 22.05
C LEU A 207 -10.56 11.94 23.42
N ARG A 208 -10.84 12.77 24.44
CA ARG A 208 -11.44 12.30 25.71
C ARG A 208 -12.91 11.89 25.56
N ARG A 209 -13.60 12.40 24.56
CA ARG A 209 -15.04 12.18 24.33
C ARG A 209 -15.31 11.29 23.13
N TYR A 210 -14.51 11.46 22.08
CA TYR A 210 -14.78 10.86 20.78
C TYR A 210 -13.58 10.07 20.25
N PRO A 211 -13.76 8.78 19.93
CA PRO A 211 -12.72 7.95 19.31
C PRO A 211 -12.68 8.12 17.77
N TYR A 212 -13.11 9.27 17.24
CA TYR A 212 -13.15 9.57 15.81
C TYR A 212 -13.16 11.08 15.63
N PHE A 213 -12.74 11.52 14.45
CA PHE A 213 -12.84 12.90 13.99
C PHE A 213 -13.27 12.92 12.53
N VAL A 214 -13.47 14.11 11.98
CA VAL A 214 -13.90 14.29 10.60
C VAL A 214 -12.80 15.01 9.86
N TYR A 215 -12.43 14.54 8.68
CA TYR A 215 -11.56 15.29 7.79
C TYR A 215 -12.42 16.01 6.76
N ASP A 216 -12.28 17.33 6.69
CA ASP A 216 -12.88 18.16 5.64
C ASP A 216 -11.92 18.22 4.46
N LEU A 217 -12.28 17.62 3.33
CA LEU A 217 -11.44 17.59 2.13
C LEU A 217 -11.33 18.95 1.44
N VAL A 218 -12.30 19.84 1.64
CA VAL A 218 -12.31 21.18 1.03
C VAL A 218 -11.45 22.13 1.86
N ASP A 219 -11.70 22.18 3.17
CA ASP A 219 -10.91 23.02 4.08
C ASP A 219 -9.54 22.39 4.44
N ARG A 220 -9.34 21.11 4.07
CA ARG A 220 -8.12 20.31 4.28
C ARG A 220 -7.64 20.24 5.73
N ARG A 221 -8.59 20.09 6.66
CA ARG A 221 -8.33 20.07 8.10
C ARG A 221 -9.24 19.09 8.84
N CYS A 222 -8.79 18.67 10.01
CA CYS A 222 -9.61 17.94 10.95
C CYS A 222 -10.65 18.86 11.57
N VAL A 223 -11.92 18.46 11.50
CA VAL A 223 -13.02 19.09 12.23
C VAL A 223 -13.22 18.32 13.53
N LEU A 224 -13.12 19.06 14.62
CA LEU A 224 -13.16 18.56 15.99
C LEU A 224 -14.26 19.30 16.74
N SER A 225 -14.80 18.64 17.75
CA SER A 225 -15.76 19.27 18.66
C SER A 225 -15.77 18.58 20.00
N SER A 226 -15.92 19.35 21.06
CA SER A 226 -16.24 18.83 22.38
C SER A 226 -17.75 18.76 22.62
N ASP A 227 -18.58 19.38 21.78
CA ASP A 227 -20.05 19.42 21.97
C ASP A 227 -20.67 18.02 21.93
N GLU A 228 -21.59 17.73 22.84
CA GLU A 228 -22.35 16.47 22.90
C GLU A 228 -23.26 16.28 21.67
N LYS A 229 -23.70 17.37 21.06
CA LYS A 229 -24.52 17.36 19.83
C LYS A 229 -23.69 17.23 18.54
N TRP A 230 -22.37 17.04 18.66
CA TRP A 230 -21.45 16.89 17.54
C TRP A 230 -21.91 15.81 16.54
N LEU A 231 -22.43 14.70 17.03
CA LEU A 231 -22.96 13.60 16.22
C LEU A 231 -24.11 14.05 15.31
N ASP A 232 -25.07 14.80 15.85
CA ASP A 232 -26.23 15.27 15.09
C ASP A 232 -25.82 16.28 14.01
N VAL A 233 -24.85 17.15 14.32
CA VAL A 233 -24.29 18.12 13.37
C VAL A 233 -23.54 17.40 12.26
N LEU A 234 -22.72 16.40 12.61
CA LEU A 234 -21.99 15.59 11.65
C LEU A 234 -22.93 14.82 10.73
N GLU A 235 -23.95 14.15 11.27
CA GLU A 235 -24.92 13.40 10.47
C GLU A 235 -25.67 14.31 9.49
N LYS A 236 -26.01 15.54 9.90
CA LYS A 236 -26.63 16.53 9.00
C LYS A 236 -25.67 16.99 7.92
N ALA A 237 -24.41 17.27 8.25
CA ALA A 237 -23.39 17.69 7.29
C ALA A 237 -23.13 16.60 6.24
N MET A 238 -23.04 15.34 6.66
CA MET A 238 -22.85 14.18 5.78
C MET A 238 -24.08 13.83 4.93
N ARG A 239 -25.28 14.29 5.29
CA ARG A 239 -26.51 14.19 4.47
C ARG A 239 -26.76 15.45 3.64
N GLY A 240 -25.89 16.45 3.75
CA GLY A 240 -25.98 17.71 3.03
C GLY A 240 -25.71 17.56 1.53
N PRO A 241 -25.65 18.68 0.80
CA PRO A 241 -25.53 18.68 -0.66
C PRO A 241 -24.20 18.11 -1.18
N ASP A 242 -23.14 18.13 -0.35
CA ASP A 242 -21.85 17.51 -0.68
C ASP A 242 -21.43 16.47 0.39
N PRO A 243 -21.99 15.25 0.33
CA PRO A 243 -21.66 14.19 1.28
C PRO A 243 -20.23 13.66 1.09
N LYS A 244 -19.55 14.01 -0.01
CA LYS A 244 -18.19 13.54 -0.31
C LYS A 244 -17.12 14.45 0.29
N ARG A 245 -17.45 15.70 0.62
CA ARG A 245 -16.56 16.66 1.31
C ARG A 245 -15.98 16.12 2.62
N TYR A 246 -16.80 15.43 3.41
CA TYR A 246 -16.42 14.97 4.74
C TYR A 246 -16.09 13.48 4.76
N LYS A 247 -14.97 13.13 5.39
CA LYS A 247 -14.59 11.73 5.66
C LYS A 247 -14.50 11.51 7.15
N VAL A 248 -15.21 10.51 7.66
CA VAL A 248 -15.07 10.09 9.06
C VAL A 248 -13.78 9.29 9.20
N VAL A 249 -12.95 9.70 10.16
CA VAL A 249 -11.72 9.01 10.53
C VAL A 249 -11.84 8.51 11.97
N SER A 250 -11.97 7.20 12.10
CA SER A 250 -12.17 6.48 13.35
C SER A 250 -10.85 5.98 13.91
N LEU A 251 -10.66 5.99 15.23
CA LEU A 251 -9.49 5.42 15.92
C LEU A 251 -9.88 4.12 16.62
N CYS A 252 -9.10 3.07 16.35
CA CYS A 252 -9.29 1.75 16.93
C CYS A 252 -8.01 1.30 17.64
N VAL A 253 -8.16 0.53 18.72
CA VAL A 253 -7.04 -0.06 19.44
C VAL A 253 -6.38 -1.15 18.58
N SER A 254 -5.11 -0.94 18.20
CA SER A 254 -4.32 -2.00 17.59
C SER A 254 -4.08 -3.16 18.56
N GLY A 255 -4.02 -4.38 18.02
CA GLY A 255 -3.69 -5.57 18.81
C GLY A 255 -2.19 -5.82 18.94
N GLY A 256 -1.82 -6.88 19.66
CA GLY A 256 -0.41 -7.30 19.83
C GLY A 256 0.27 -7.69 18.51
N ASN A 257 -0.51 -8.11 17.52
CA ASN A 257 -0.05 -8.41 16.16
C ASN A 257 -1.01 -7.83 15.10
N ARG A 258 -0.63 -8.01 13.83
CA ARG A 258 -1.40 -7.52 12.67
C ARG A 258 -2.84 -8.09 12.65
N PRO A 259 -3.06 -9.42 12.75
CA PRO A 259 -4.40 -10.00 12.85
C PRO A 259 -5.29 -9.38 13.92
N TRP A 260 -4.80 -9.24 15.15
CA TRP A 260 -5.59 -8.65 16.24
C TRP A 260 -5.95 -7.18 15.98
N SER A 261 -5.09 -6.42 15.30
CA SER A 261 -5.38 -5.04 14.92
C SER A 261 -6.54 -4.95 13.92
N VAL A 262 -6.58 -5.85 12.93
CA VAL A 262 -7.67 -5.94 11.96
C VAL A 262 -8.97 -6.37 12.66
N TYR A 263 -8.90 -7.40 13.51
CA TYR A 263 -10.07 -7.90 14.22
C TYR A 263 -10.66 -6.87 15.18
N ASN A 264 -9.82 -6.13 15.93
CA ASN A 264 -10.27 -5.02 16.75
C ASN A 264 -10.97 -3.94 15.93
N ALA A 265 -10.46 -3.62 14.73
CA ALA A 265 -11.09 -2.65 13.84
C ALA A 265 -12.45 -3.14 13.32
N LEU A 266 -12.55 -4.43 12.95
CA LEU A 266 -13.82 -5.04 12.54
C LEU A 266 -14.86 -5.07 13.69
N ARG A 267 -14.39 -5.22 14.93
CA ARG A 267 -15.19 -5.13 16.17
C ARG A 267 -15.39 -3.68 16.65
N ARG A 268 -14.72 -2.71 16.04
CA ARG A 268 -14.69 -1.28 16.41
C ARG A 268 -14.26 -1.01 17.85
N LYS A 269 -13.32 -1.81 18.37
CA LYS A 269 -12.77 -1.64 19.73
C LYS A 269 -11.96 -0.35 19.79
N ASN A 270 -12.30 0.57 20.69
CA ASN A 270 -11.60 1.85 20.86
C ASN A 270 -11.19 2.07 22.32
N ALA A 271 -10.35 3.08 22.56
CA ALA A 271 -9.79 3.35 23.88
C ALA A 271 -10.82 3.87 24.91
N LEU A 272 -11.99 4.33 24.46
CA LEU A 272 -13.05 4.88 25.31
C LEU A 272 -14.19 3.88 25.56
N ASP A 273 -14.12 2.67 24.98
CA ASP A 273 -15.25 1.72 24.88
C ASP A 273 -16.55 2.35 24.35
N ALA A 274 -16.41 3.44 23.59
CA ALA A 274 -17.54 4.24 23.11
C ALA A 274 -18.14 3.64 21.83
N ARG A 275 -19.42 3.87 21.57
CA ARG A 275 -20.02 3.52 20.28
C ARG A 275 -19.54 4.49 19.19
N MET A 276 -19.11 3.94 18.06
CA MET A 276 -18.77 4.73 16.87
C MET A 276 -20.04 5.22 16.14
N PRO A 277 -20.08 6.45 15.60
CA PRO A 277 -21.15 6.90 14.70
C PRO A 277 -21.31 6.02 13.47
N GLY A 278 -22.51 6.04 12.86
CA GLY A 278 -22.77 5.25 11.66
C GLY A 278 -22.66 3.74 11.92
N CYS A 279 -23.03 3.30 13.12
CA CYS A 279 -22.93 1.91 13.58
C CYS A 279 -23.99 0.99 12.95
N CYS A 280 -24.27 1.15 11.65
CA CYS A 280 -25.10 0.21 10.96
C CYS A 280 -24.42 -1.17 11.05
N ARG A 281 -25.18 -2.17 11.51
CA ARG A 281 -24.85 -3.59 11.38
C ARG A 281 -24.94 -4.08 9.93
N ALA A 282 -25.34 -3.19 9.02
CA ALA A 282 -25.43 -3.46 7.60
C ALA A 282 -24.09 -3.93 7.05
N GLU A 283 -24.17 -4.78 6.05
CA GLU A 283 -22.99 -5.25 5.33
C GLU A 283 -22.28 -4.08 4.63
N TYR A 284 -20.96 -4.21 4.55
CA TYR A 284 -20.07 -3.24 3.93
C TYR A 284 -18.83 -3.97 3.41
N ILE A 285 -18.07 -3.32 2.53
CA ILE A 285 -16.75 -3.80 2.10
C ILE A 285 -15.70 -3.30 3.10
N ALA A 286 -15.05 -4.23 3.80
CA ALA A 286 -13.90 -3.95 4.63
C ALA A 286 -12.65 -3.95 3.75
N LEU A 287 -11.95 -2.82 3.68
CA LEU A 287 -10.73 -2.65 2.89
C LEU A 287 -9.53 -2.49 3.82
N VAL A 288 -8.72 -3.53 3.99
CA VAL A 288 -7.58 -3.53 4.92
C VAL A 288 -6.31 -3.11 4.23
N HIS A 289 -5.63 -2.08 4.73
CA HIS A 289 -4.41 -1.53 4.14
C HIS A 289 -3.28 -1.39 5.17
N ASP A 290 -2.06 -1.73 4.76
CA ASP A 290 -0.87 -1.54 5.58
C ASP A 290 -0.44 -0.07 5.46
N SER A 291 -0.31 0.67 6.57
CA SER A 291 0.07 2.10 6.52
C SER A 291 1.43 2.39 5.89
N VAL A 292 2.28 1.38 5.80
CA VAL A 292 3.64 1.44 5.24
C VAL A 292 3.69 1.09 3.74
N ARG A 293 2.57 1.28 3.02
CA ARG A 293 2.49 1.20 1.54
C ARG A 293 2.05 2.56 0.96
N PRO A 294 2.91 3.59 1.01
CA PRO A 294 2.53 4.97 0.69
C PRO A 294 2.22 5.23 -0.79
N LEU A 295 2.44 4.24 -1.67
CA LEU A 295 2.26 4.33 -3.13
C LEU A 295 0.94 3.71 -3.60
N LEU A 296 -0.09 3.85 -2.76
CA LEU A 296 -1.42 3.27 -2.98
C LEU A 296 -2.08 3.72 -4.30
N ARG A 297 -1.75 4.91 -4.82
CA ARG A 297 -2.28 5.42 -6.11
C ARG A 297 -2.17 4.48 -7.29
N HIS A 298 -1.21 3.56 -7.27
CA HIS A 298 -0.99 2.63 -8.37
C HIS A 298 -1.90 1.40 -8.32
N VAL A 299 -2.69 1.25 -7.25
CA VAL A 299 -3.70 0.20 -7.14
C VAL A 299 -5.04 0.76 -7.58
N ASP A 300 -5.69 0.05 -8.49
CA ASP A 300 -7.08 0.34 -8.88
C ASP A 300 -8.05 -0.08 -7.76
N LEU A 301 -8.36 0.88 -6.89
CA LEU A 301 -9.30 0.69 -5.77
C LEU A 301 -10.72 0.39 -6.25
N GLU A 302 -11.14 0.93 -7.39
CA GLU A 302 -12.51 0.72 -7.89
C GLU A 302 -12.69 -0.70 -8.38
N SER A 303 -11.74 -1.21 -9.17
CA SER A 303 -11.71 -2.60 -9.63
C SER A 303 -11.60 -3.59 -8.46
N LEU A 304 -10.73 -3.30 -7.48
CA LEU A 304 -10.60 -4.10 -6.27
C LEU A 304 -11.93 -4.21 -5.51
N VAL A 305 -12.57 -3.08 -5.23
CA VAL A 305 -13.85 -3.04 -4.50
C VAL A 305 -14.97 -3.70 -5.31
N SER A 306 -15.04 -3.45 -6.61
CA SER A 306 -16.03 -4.06 -7.50
C SER A 306 -15.91 -5.59 -7.49
N THR A 307 -14.68 -6.10 -7.58
CA THR A 307 -14.40 -7.54 -7.53
C THR A 307 -14.76 -8.13 -6.17
N ALA A 308 -14.43 -7.46 -5.07
CA ALA A 308 -14.81 -7.90 -3.72
C ALA A 308 -16.32 -7.88 -3.50
N ARG A 309 -17.06 -6.93 -4.09
CA ARG A 309 -18.53 -6.94 -4.07
C ARG A 309 -19.09 -8.15 -4.82
N GLN A 310 -18.51 -8.52 -5.95
CA GLN A 310 -19.02 -9.64 -6.75
C GLN A 310 -18.66 -11.01 -6.15
N LEU A 311 -17.42 -11.17 -5.67
CA LEU A 311 -16.85 -12.47 -5.30
C LEU A 311 -16.65 -12.65 -3.80
N GLY A 312 -16.93 -11.61 -3.00
CA GLY A 312 -16.82 -11.61 -1.56
C GLY A 312 -15.44 -11.26 -1.01
N ALA A 313 -14.36 -11.53 -1.75
CA ALA A 313 -12.98 -11.28 -1.37
C ALA A 313 -12.10 -11.02 -2.59
N ALA A 314 -11.29 -9.97 -2.55
CA ALA A 314 -10.34 -9.64 -3.61
C ALA A 314 -9.05 -9.01 -3.05
N VAL A 315 -7.92 -9.31 -3.68
CA VAL A 315 -6.61 -8.77 -3.33
C VAL A 315 -5.80 -8.37 -4.56
N PRO A 316 -5.05 -7.26 -4.52
CA PRO A 316 -4.10 -6.92 -5.56
C PRO A 316 -2.88 -7.85 -5.45
N ALA A 317 -2.40 -8.35 -6.58
CA ALA A 317 -1.19 -9.17 -6.61
C ALA A 317 -0.38 -8.95 -7.89
N VAL A 318 0.92 -9.23 -7.80
CA VAL A 318 1.84 -9.17 -8.94
C VAL A 318 2.53 -10.52 -9.14
N PRO A 319 2.81 -10.95 -10.38
CA PRO A 319 3.58 -12.18 -10.62
C PRO A 319 4.97 -12.08 -9.98
N VAL A 320 5.39 -13.16 -9.32
CA VAL A 320 6.73 -13.26 -8.73
C VAL A 320 7.78 -13.30 -9.84
N THR A 321 8.84 -12.51 -9.71
CA THR A 321 9.97 -12.48 -10.66
C THR A 321 11.08 -13.42 -10.26
N ASP A 322 11.34 -13.52 -8.97
CA ASP A 322 12.43 -14.32 -8.43
C ASP A 322 12.10 -15.81 -8.46
N THR A 323 13.13 -16.65 -8.54
CA THR A 323 12.95 -18.09 -8.38
C THR A 323 12.72 -18.41 -6.90
N ILE A 324 11.55 -18.93 -6.56
CA ILE A 324 11.21 -19.32 -5.18
C ILE A 324 11.63 -20.77 -4.92
N LYS A 325 12.22 -21.01 -3.75
CA LYS A 325 12.59 -22.35 -3.27
C LYS A 325 11.81 -22.67 -2.00
N VAL A 326 11.27 -23.87 -1.92
CA VAL A 326 10.83 -24.45 -0.64
C VAL A 326 12.05 -25.07 0.00
N VAL A 327 12.30 -24.76 1.27
CA VAL A 327 13.51 -25.18 1.99
C VAL A 327 13.15 -25.81 3.34
N GLU A 328 14.06 -26.63 3.86
CA GLU A 328 13.99 -27.20 5.20
C GLU A 328 15.32 -27.06 5.94
N ALA A 329 15.26 -27.19 7.27
CA ALA A 329 16.45 -27.25 8.10
C ALA A 329 16.94 -28.71 8.18
N HIS A 330 18.16 -28.97 7.69
CA HIS A 330 18.79 -30.28 7.76
C HIS A 330 20.20 -30.15 8.34
N SER A 331 20.45 -30.77 9.50
CA SER A 331 21.76 -30.76 10.18
C SER A 331 22.35 -29.35 10.37
N GLY A 332 21.52 -28.38 10.78
CA GLY A 332 21.93 -26.99 10.97
C GLY A 332 22.15 -26.17 9.69
N ARG A 333 21.82 -26.72 8.51
CA ARG A 333 21.88 -26.03 7.21
C ARG A 333 20.49 -25.86 6.62
N THR A 334 20.31 -24.84 5.79
CA THR A 334 19.10 -24.67 4.96
C THR A 334 19.31 -25.45 3.66
N VAL A 335 18.45 -26.40 3.36
CA VAL A 335 18.52 -27.27 2.18
C VAL A 335 17.26 -27.09 1.33
N VAL A 336 17.41 -27.05 0.01
CA VAL A 336 16.29 -26.92 -0.93
C VAL A 336 15.53 -28.24 -1.04
N CYS A 337 14.22 -28.20 -0.81
CA CYS A 337 13.31 -29.33 -1.01
C CYS A 337 12.75 -29.34 -2.43
N SER A 338 12.27 -28.19 -2.91
CA SER A 338 11.64 -28.07 -4.23
C SER A 338 11.63 -26.64 -4.77
N THR A 339 11.29 -26.50 -6.05
CA THR A 339 11.08 -25.22 -6.73
C THR A 339 9.67 -25.23 -7.32
N PRO A 340 8.71 -24.47 -6.78
CA PRO A 340 7.38 -24.41 -7.36
C PRO A 340 7.39 -23.78 -8.76
N ASP A 341 6.39 -24.10 -9.59
CA ASP A 341 6.21 -23.42 -10.87
C ASP A 341 5.91 -21.94 -10.65
N ARG A 342 6.85 -21.08 -11.03
CA ARG A 342 6.76 -19.63 -10.88
C ARG A 342 5.54 -19.04 -11.58
N SER A 343 5.03 -19.65 -12.65
CA SER A 343 3.83 -19.17 -13.36
C SER A 343 2.58 -19.14 -12.47
N THR A 344 2.58 -19.92 -11.40
CA THR A 344 1.50 -20.03 -10.42
C THR A 344 1.69 -19.16 -9.18
N LEU A 345 2.82 -18.44 -9.07
CA LEU A 345 3.19 -17.69 -7.88
C LEU A 345 2.95 -16.19 -8.03
N PHE A 346 2.21 -15.62 -7.08
CA PHE A 346 1.90 -14.20 -7.01
C PHE A 346 2.27 -13.62 -5.65
N ALA A 347 2.86 -12.43 -5.65
CA ALA A 347 3.10 -11.64 -4.46
C ALA A 347 1.86 -10.77 -4.18
N VAL A 348 1.12 -11.13 -3.12
CA VAL A 348 -0.07 -10.41 -2.69
C VAL A 348 0.31 -9.08 -2.02
N GLN A 349 -0.48 -8.06 -2.28
CA GLN A 349 -0.32 -6.71 -1.75
C GLN A 349 -1.55 -6.31 -0.91
N THR A 350 -1.43 -5.18 -0.21
CA THR A 350 -2.59 -4.49 0.35
C THR A 350 -2.81 -3.22 -0.48
N PRO A 351 -4.05 -2.72 -0.61
CA PRO A 351 -5.23 -3.02 0.20
C PRO A 351 -5.92 -4.33 -0.18
N GLN A 352 -6.51 -5.02 0.78
CA GLN A 352 -7.30 -6.25 0.57
C GLN A 352 -8.77 -5.96 0.88
N ALA A 353 -9.69 -6.36 0.01
CA ALA A 353 -11.10 -5.99 0.11
C ALA A 353 -12.00 -7.22 0.30
N PHE A 354 -12.91 -7.15 1.28
CA PHE A 354 -13.76 -8.27 1.66
C PHE A 354 -15.16 -7.81 2.04
N LEU A 355 -16.16 -8.66 1.88
CA LEU A 355 -17.39 -8.52 2.65
C LEU A 355 -17.06 -8.57 4.13
N SER A 356 -17.48 -7.56 4.88
CA SER A 356 -17.23 -7.47 6.32
C SER A 356 -17.78 -8.67 7.09
N SER A 357 -18.92 -9.24 6.67
CA SER A 357 -19.50 -10.45 7.24
C SER A 357 -18.60 -11.68 7.04
N LEU A 358 -18.01 -11.82 5.86
CA LEU A 358 -17.06 -12.87 5.52
C LEU A 358 -15.79 -12.74 6.35
N LEU A 359 -15.17 -11.56 6.34
CA LEU A 359 -13.91 -11.33 7.04
C LEU A 359 -14.06 -11.49 8.55
N LYS A 360 -15.14 -10.98 9.15
CA LYS A 360 -15.43 -11.17 10.58
C LYS A 360 -15.53 -12.64 10.97
N ARG A 361 -16.21 -13.46 10.15
CA ARG A 361 -16.31 -14.91 10.41
C ARG A 361 -14.94 -15.58 10.31
N ALA A 362 -14.16 -15.25 9.29
CA ALA A 362 -12.80 -15.78 9.11
C ALA A 362 -11.91 -15.52 10.34
N TYR A 363 -11.91 -14.28 10.83
CA TYR A 363 -11.21 -13.93 12.06
C TYR A 363 -11.78 -14.62 13.30
N ALA A 364 -13.10 -14.68 13.46
CA ALA A 364 -13.72 -15.31 14.63
C ALA A 364 -13.44 -16.81 14.72
N THR A 365 -13.28 -17.50 13.58
CA THR A 365 -12.89 -18.92 13.54
C THR A 365 -11.46 -19.14 14.05
N VAL A 366 -10.53 -18.24 13.74
CA VAL A 366 -9.11 -18.38 14.12
C VAL A 366 -8.81 -17.77 15.49
N LEU A 367 -9.42 -16.62 15.80
CA LEU A 367 -9.21 -15.84 17.03
C LEU A 367 -10.37 -16.03 18.03
N ALA A 368 -10.82 -17.27 18.20
CA ALA A 368 -12.00 -17.61 19.01
C ALA A 368 -11.85 -17.26 20.50
N SER A 369 -10.62 -17.12 21.00
CA SER A 369 -10.30 -16.62 22.34
C SER A 369 -9.34 -15.42 22.27
N ASP A 370 -9.36 -14.57 23.29
CA ASP A 370 -8.49 -13.38 23.39
C ASP A 370 -6.99 -13.73 23.54
N GLU A 371 -6.67 -15.00 23.79
CA GLU A 371 -5.30 -15.55 23.89
C GLU A 371 -4.87 -16.30 22.63
N ALA A 372 -5.75 -16.46 21.64
CA ALA A 372 -5.44 -17.21 20.44
C ALA A 372 -4.33 -16.51 19.63
N GLU A 373 -3.24 -17.25 19.39
CA GLU A 373 -2.23 -16.85 18.43
C GLU A 373 -2.58 -17.44 17.05
N PRO A 374 -2.75 -16.60 16.02
CA PRO A 374 -3.00 -17.10 14.68
C PRO A 374 -1.78 -17.90 14.18
N PRO A 375 -1.99 -19.02 13.47
CA PRO A 375 -0.90 -19.79 12.91
C PRO A 375 0.07 -18.94 12.08
N PRO A 376 1.40 -19.18 12.14
CA PRO A 376 2.39 -18.33 11.47
C PRO A 376 2.24 -18.20 9.95
N HIS A 377 1.58 -19.16 9.30
CA HIS A 377 1.33 -19.13 7.85
C HIS A 377 0.17 -18.21 7.46
N LEU A 378 -0.65 -17.74 8.41
CA LEU A 378 -1.71 -16.77 8.16
C LEU A 378 -1.13 -15.34 8.19
N THR A 379 -0.53 -14.96 7.07
CA THR A 379 0.32 -13.75 6.97
C THR A 379 -0.45 -12.48 6.54
N ASP A 380 -1.63 -12.64 5.93
CA ASP A 380 -2.47 -11.56 5.42
C ASP A 380 -3.96 -11.85 5.65
N ASP A 381 -4.86 -10.93 5.26
CA ASP A 381 -6.29 -11.07 5.57
C ASP A 381 -6.98 -12.11 4.67
N ALA A 382 -6.48 -12.30 3.45
CA ALA A 382 -6.90 -13.34 2.53
C ALA A 382 -6.67 -14.75 3.09
N SER A 383 -5.52 -15.00 3.71
CA SER A 383 -5.20 -16.29 4.31
C SER A 383 -6.18 -16.73 5.40
N PHE A 384 -6.79 -15.78 6.14
CA PHE A 384 -7.86 -16.09 7.09
C PHE A 384 -9.14 -16.51 6.36
N VAL A 385 -9.50 -15.84 5.27
CA VAL A 385 -10.68 -16.18 4.46
C VAL A 385 -10.51 -17.54 3.79
N GLU A 386 -9.29 -17.90 3.38
CA GLU A 386 -8.95 -19.20 2.81
C GLU A 386 -9.15 -20.37 3.78
N GLN A 387 -9.17 -20.12 5.10
CA GLN A 387 -9.51 -21.15 6.10
C GLN A 387 -10.99 -21.53 6.09
N LEU A 388 -11.86 -20.70 5.50
CA LEU A 388 -13.29 -20.98 5.43
C LEU A 388 -13.60 -21.90 4.25
N GLU A 389 -14.34 -22.98 4.54
CA GLU A 389 -14.71 -23.98 3.53
C GLU A 389 -15.44 -23.34 2.33
N GLY A 390 -14.96 -23.69 1.13
CA GLY A 390 -15.54 -23.25 -0.14
C GLY A 390 -15.38 -21.76 -0.46
N LYS A 391 -14.57 -21.02 0.30
CA LYS A 391 -14.27 -19.60 0.01
C LYS A 391 -13.04 -19.46 -0.87
N ARG A 392 -13.11 -18.47 -1.76
CA ARG A 392 -12.05 -18.12 -2.71
C ARG A 392 -11.77 -16.64 -2.61
N VAL A 393 -10.51 -16.28 -2.86
CA VAL A 393 -10.06 -14.89 -2.93
C VAL A 393 -9.68 -14.59 -4.38
N ALA A 394 -10.25 -13.54 -4.95
CA ALA A 394 -9.95 -13.13 -6.30
C ALA A 394 -8.67 -12.29 -6.36
N LEU A 395 -7.86 -12.47 -7.40
CA LEU A 395 -6.74 -11.59 -7.67
C LEU A 395 -7.19 -10.46 -8.61
N VAL A 396 -6.83 -9.24 -8.28
CA VAL A 396 -6.83 -8.11 -9.21
C VAL A 396 -5.39 -7.68 -9.51
N PRO A 397 -5.12 -7.04 -10.66
CA PRO A 397 -3.78 -6.54 -10.96
C PRO A 397 -3.28 -5.59 -9.86
N GLY A 398 -2.15 -5.96 -9.24
CA GLY A 398 -1.37 -5.08 -8.38
C GLY A 398 -0.35 -4.25 -9.15
N HIS A 399 0.50 -3.52 -8.43
CA HIS A 399 1.56 -2.72 -9.06
C HIS A 399 2.87 -2.89 -8.32
N ARG A 400 3.98 -3.08 -9.05
CA ARG A 400 5.30 -3.36 -8.46
C ARG A 400 5.80 -2.25 -7.52
N VAL A 401 5.43 -1.01 -7.82
CA VAL A 401 5.77 0.18 -7.01
C VAL A 401 4.97 0.27 -5.70
N ASN A 402 3.88 -0.49 -5.53
CA ASN A 402 3.12 -0.59 -4.27
C ASN A 402 3.87 -1.45 -3.23
N VAL A 403 5.11 -1.07 -2.95
CA VAL A 403 6.02 -1.76 -2.05
C VAL A 403 5.62 -1.56 -0.59
N LYS A 404 5.81 -2.60 0.22
CA LYS A 404 5.69 -2.50 1.68
C LYS A 404 7.04 -2.11 2.24
N LEU A 405 7.12 -1.01 2.98
CA LEU A 405 8.38 -0.65 3.64
C LEU A 405 8.68 -1.66 4.75
N THR A 406 9.72 -2.45 4.55
CA THR A 406 10.16 -3.52 5.46
C THR A 406 11.62 -3.41 5.85
N THR A 407 12.47 -2.94 4.94
CA THR A 407 13.91 -2.74 5.14
C THR A 407 14.32 -1.29 4.89
N TRP A 408 15.61 -0.99 5.12
CA TRP A 408 16.21 0.29 4.82
C TRP A 408 16.21 0.61 3.31
N GLU A 409 16.52 -0.38 2.48
CA GLU A 409 16.57 -0.23 1.03
C GLU A 409 15.22 0.17 0.44
N ASP A 410 14.13 -0.32 1.05
CA ASP A 410 12.76 0.05 0.68
C ASP A 410 12.52 1.57 0.82
N ILE A 411 13.12 2.22 1.83
CA ILE A 411 12.96 3.67 2.07
C ILE A 411 13.51 4.46 0.89
N GLY A 412 14.74 4.17 0.44
CA GLY A 412 15.37 4.90 -0.66
C GLY A 412 14.58 4.75 -1.96
N ALA A 413 14.15 3.52 -2.28
CA ALA A 413 13.31 3.28 -3.44
C ALA A 413 11.96 4.01 -3.35
N CYS A 414 11.31 3.93 -2.20
CA CYS A 414 10.03 4.60 -1.94
C CYS A 414 10.14 6.12 -2.01
N SER A 415 11.18 6.71 -1.40
CA SER A 415 11.47 8.14 -1.45
C SER A 415 11.50 8.64 -2.90
N ARG A 416 12.24 7.96 -3.78
CA ARG A 416 12.31 8.30 -5.21
C ARG A 416 10.95 8.17 -5.90
N TYR A 417 10.21 7.09 -5.67
CA TYR A 417 8.88 6.93 -6.27
C TYR A 417 7.88 7.98 -5.78
N LEU A 418 7.92 8.37 -4.50
CA LEU A 418 7.09 9.45 -3.96
C LEU A 418 7.46 10.80 -4.59
N ARG A 419 8.77 11.06 -4.77
CA ARG A 419 9.27 12.25 -5.48
C ARG A 419 8.71 12.30 -6.89
N GLU A 420 8.81 11.21 -7.63
CA GLU A 420 8.28 11.11 -9.00
C GLU A 420 6.74 11.21 -9.06
N ALA A 421 6.05 10.69 -8.06
CA ALA A 421 4.59 10.68 -8.00
C ALA A 421 4.00 12.05 -7.64
N TYR A 422 4.62 12.80 -6.72
CA TYR A 422 4.01 13.99 -6.12
C TYR A 422 4.86 15.27 -6.20
N PHE A 423 6.19 15.17 -6.29
CA PHE A 423 7.08 16.31 -6.02
C PHE A 423 8.03 16.69 -7.17
N ARG A 424 7.98 16.03 -8.33
CA ARG A 424 8.73 16.44 -9.53
C ARG A 424 7.91 17.44 -10.35
N ASP A 425 8.53 18.58 -10.62
CA ASP A 425 8.12 19.57 -11.64
C ASP A 425 8.16 18.97 -13.05
#